data_AF-U9TNP4-F1
#
_entry.id   AF-U9TNP4-F1
#
_cell.length_a   1.000
_cell.length_b   1.000
_cell.length_c   1.000
_cell.angle_alpha   90.00
_cell.angle_beta   90.00
_cell.angle_gamma   90.00
#
_symmetry.space_group_name_H-M   'P 1'
#
loop_
_entity.id
_entity.type
_entity.pdbx_description
1 polymer ?
#
loop_
_entity_poly.entity_id
_entity_poly.type
_entity_poly.pdbx_seq_one_letter_code
_entity_poly.pdbx_strand_id
1 'polypeptide(L)'
;MKQRINLARQIDQDEHKMQKMNHDNDWLKKTAQEFEIDLDDEEIVNDSNRGNQKQIKEKIRSMKLELKSLLSQPLIPRGVSTKYLTSGIVRDLADRLLDESSHNSAILGVKNTKATDDLRSKKKTIPL
;
A
#
# COMPACT_ATOMS: atom_id res chain seq x y z
N MET A 1 -2.08 -10.14 -2.30
CA MET A 1 -1.37 -8.88 -2.60
C MET A 1 -2.26 -7.65 -2.66
N LYS A 2 -3.33 -7.61 -3.50
CA LYS A 2 -4.22 -6.44 -3.61
C LYS A 2 -4.77 -5.95 -2.26
N GLN A 3 -5.17 -6.88 -1.39
CA GLN A 3 -5.63 -6.57 -0.02
C GLN A 3 -4.58 -5.83 0.81
N ARG A 4 -3.31 -6.28 0.79
CA ARG A 4 -2.20 -5.65 1.53
C ARG A 4 -1.96 -4.21 1.06
N ILE A 5 -1.96 -4.01 -0.25
CA ILE A 5 -1.74 -2.69 -0.87
C ILE A 5 -2.89 -1.74 -0.54
N ASN A 6 -4.14 -2.21 -0.65
CA ASN A 6 -5.30 -1.38 -0.35
C ASN A 6 -5.33 -0.97 1.12
N LEU A 7 -5.04 -1.89 2.04
CA LEU A 7 -4.97 -1.61 3.47
C LEU A 7 -3.85 -0.62 3.80
N ALA A 8 -2.66 -0.80 3.20
CA ALA A 8 -1.55 0.13 3.36
C ALA A 8 -1.89 1.54 2.85
N ARG A 9 -2.54 1.65 1.68
CA ARG A 9 -3.00 2.93 1.12
C ARG A 9 -4.02 3.61 2.04
N GLN A 10 -4.94 2.84 2.61
CA GLN A 10 -5.95 3.39 3.51
C GLN A 10 -5.32 3.94 4.80
N ILE A 11 -4.35 3.21 5.37
CA ILE A 11 -3.58 3.68 6.54
C ILE A 11 -2.87 5.00 6.21
N ASP A 12 -2.15 5.05 5.09
CA ASP A 12 -1.42 6.25 4.66
C ASP A 12 -2.35 7.47 4.51
N GLN A 13 -3.51 7.29 3.88
CA GLN A 13 -4.52 8.35 3.74
C GLN A 13 -5.07 8.84 5.08
N ASP A 14 -5.39 7.93 6.00
CA ASP A 14 -5.95 8.29 7.30
C ASP A 14 -4.88 8.94 8.21
N GLU A 15 -3.63 8.49 8.14
CA GLU A 15 -2.52 9.11 8.86
C GLU A 15 -2.20 10.50 8.32
N HIS A 16 -2.17 10.67 7.00
CA HIS A 16 -1.91 11.97 6.39
C HIS A 16 -2.97 13.01 6.80
N LYS A 17 -4.26 12.63 6.81
CA LYS A 17 -5.34 13.49 7.29
C LYS A 17 -5.15 13.90 8.75
N MET A 18 -4.79 12.94 9.60
CA MET A 18 -4.55 13.20 11.02
C MET A 18 -3.34 14.13 11.22
N GLN A 19 -2.26 13.91 10.48
CA GLN A 19 -1.07 14.75 10.55
C GLN A 19 -1.37 16.17 10.09
N LYS A 20 -2.14 16.33 9.00
CA LYS A 20 -2.59 17.66 8.53
C LYS A 20 -3.38 18.38 9.61
N MET A 21 -4.39 17.71 10.21
CA MET A 21 -5.20 18.32 11.26
C MET A 21 -4.38 18.71 12.50
N ASN A 22 -3.44 17.86 12.94
CA ASN A 22 -2.56 18.20 14.05
C ASN A 22 -1.66 19.39 13.70
N HIS A 23 -1.11 19.41 12.48
CA HIS A 23 -0.29 20.52 12.01
C HIS A 23 -1.08 21.84 11.95
N ASP A 24 -2.31 21.82 11.44
CA ASP A 24 -3.18 22.99 11.38
C ASP A 24 -3.49 23.51 12.81
N ASN A 25 -3.73 22.61 13.78
CA ASN A 25 -3.94 22.98 15.18
C ASN A 25 -2.68 23.55 15.84
N ASP A 26 -1.53 22.93 15.62
CA ASP A 26 -0.24 23.38 16.15
C ASP A 26 0.13 24.75 15.56
N TRP A 27 -0.14 24.96 14.27
CA TRP A 27 0.05 26.24 13.60
C TRP A 27 -0.85 27.30 14.23
N LEU A 28 -2.14 27.04 14.40
CA LEU A 28 -3.09 27.98 15.02
C LEU A 28 -2.63 28.38 16.43
N LYS A 29 -2.25 27.39 17.25
CA LYS A 29 -1.76 27.63 18.62
C LYS A 29 -0.52 28.50 18.63
N LYS A 30 0.44 28.23 17.74
CA LYS A 30 1.66 29.03 17.61
C LYS A 30 1.36 30.46 17.15
N THR A 31 0.47 30.64 16.19
CA THR A 31 0.10 31.98 15.70
C THR A 31 -0.61 32.81 16.77
N ALA A 32 -1.50 32.20 17.55
CA ALA A 32 -2.16 32.93 18.64
C ALA A 32 -1.19 33.34 19.73
N GLN A 33 -0.24 32.46 20.07
CA GLN A 33 0.85 32.79 20.99
C GLN A 33 1.70 33.97 20.48
N GLU A 34 1.98 34.03 19.18
CA GLU A 34 2.73 35.14 18.57
C GLU A 34 1.98 36.47 18.60
N PHE A 35 0.65 36.44 18.57
CA PHE A 35 -0.21 37.62 18.71
C PHE A 35 -0.65 37.90 20.15
N GLU A 36 -0.13 37.17 21.14
CA GLU A 36 -0.52 37.26 22.55
C GLU A 36 -2.05 37.15 22.75
N ILE A 37 -2.71 36.36 21.89
CA ILE A 37 -4.14 36.05 22.00
C ILE A 37 -4.28 34.81 22.87
N ASP A 38 -5.01 34.94 23.98
CA ASP A 38 -5.42 33.80 24.81
C ASP A 38 -6.50 33.02 24.07
N LEU A 39 -6.10 31.96 23.37
CA LEU A 39 -7.02 30.94 22.84
C LEU A 39 -7.22 29.85 23.89
N ASP A 40 -8.47 29.64 24.31
CA ASP A 40 -8.81 28.48 25.13
C ASP A 40 -8.63 27.20 24.30
N ASP A 41 -7.92 26.21 24.87
CA ASP A 41 -7.66 24.92 24.21
C ASP A 41 -8.97 24.18 23.84
N GLU A 42 -10.11 24.54 24.44
CA GLU A 42 -11.46 24.06 24.11
C GLU A 42 -12.04 24.66 22.81
N GLU A 43 -11.61 25.86 22.42
CA GLU A 43 -12.08 26.54 21.20
C GLU A 43 -11.31 26.04 19.96
N ILE A 44 -10.02 25.73 20.11
CA ILE A 44 -9.14 25.24 19.03
C ILE A 44 -9.58 23.86 18.53
N VAL A 45 -10.06 23.02 19.44
CA VAL A 45 -10.45 21.64 19.12
C VAL A 45 -11.94 21.53 19.40
N ASN A 46 -12.74 21.88 18.39
CA ASN A 46 -14.18 21.66 18.35
C ASN A 46 -14.49 20.33 19.07
N ASP A 47 -15.23 20.34 20.18
CA ASP A 47 -15.31 19.24 21.17
C ASP A 47 -15.60 17.87 20.52
N SER A 48 -16.41 17.90 19.46
CA SER A 48 -16.71 16.78 18.56
C SER A 48 -15.48 16.07 17.96
N ASN A 49 -14.39 16.78 17.70
CA ASN A 49 -13.18 16.26 17.04
C ASN A 49 -12.20 15.57 18.01
N ARG A 50 -12.19 15.90 19.30
CA ARG A 50 -11.27 15.27 20.27
C ARG A 50 -11.61 13.81 20.51
N GLY A 51 -12.90 13.50 20.72
CA GLY A 51 -13.40 12.14 20.85
C GLY A 51 -13.16 11.31 19.58
N ASN A 52 -13.44 11.92 18.42
CA ASN A 52 -13.25 11.29 17.12
C ASN A 52 -11.77 11.02 16.80
N GLN A 53 -10.84 11.90 17.18
CA GLN A 53 -9.41 11.69 16.96
C GLN A 53 -8.87 10.45 17.68
N LYS A 54 -9.29 10.21 18.93
CA LYS A 54 -8.86 9.01 19.68
C LYS A 54 -9.38 7.74 19.01
N GLN A 55 -10.64 7.71 18.62
CA GLN A 55 -11.24 6.59 17.90
C GLN A 55 -10.56 6.33 16.55
N ILE A 56 -10.22 7.39 15.80
CA ILE A 56 -9.49 7.30 14.54
C ILE A 56 -8.08 6.72 14.77
N LYS A 57 -7.36 7.18 15.81
CA LYS A 57 -6.04 6.64 16.18
C LYS A 57 -6.12 5.16 16.54
N GLU A 58 -7.12 4.75 17.30
CA GLU A 58 -7.36 3.34 17.64
C GLU A 58 -7.66 2.49 16.40
N LYS A 59 -8.48 3.01 15.49
CA LYS A 59 -8.75 2.37 14.20
C LYS A 59 -7.50 2.24 13.33
N ILE A 60 -6.68 3.28 13.24
CA ILE A 60 -5.39 3.21 12.51
C ILE A 60 -4.49 2.14 13.15
N ARG A 61 -4.45 2.08 14.48
CA ARG A 61 -3.67 1.06 15.20
C ARG A 61 -4.17 -0.35 14.91
N SER A 62 -5.48 -0.59 14.89
CA SER A 62 -6.03 -1.90 14.55
C SER A 62 -5.71 -2.30 13.11
N MET A 63 -5.87 -1.38 12.15
CA MET A 63 -5.50 -1.60 10.74
C MET A 63 -4.01 -1.90 10.57
N LYS A 64 -3.12 -1.24 11.33
CA LYS A 64 -1.69 -1.53 11.33
C LYS A 64 -1.37 -2.93 11.85
N LEU A 65 -2.08 -3.39 12.89
CA LEU A 65 -1.93 -4.76 13.40
C LEU A 65 -2.40 -5.79 12.38
N GLU A 66 -3.52 -5.55 11.71
CA GLU A 66 -4.01 -6.39 10.62
C GLU A 66 -2.99 -6.45 9.47
N LEU A 67 -2.47 -5.29 9.04
CA LEU A 67 -1.44 -5.23 8.00
C LEU A 67 -0.18 -6.01 8.40
N LYS A 68 0.27 -5.90 9.66
CA LYS A 68 1.41 -6.65 10.17
C LYS A 68 1.16 -8.16 10.13
N SER A 69 -0.03 -8.61 10.51
CA SER A 69 -0.43 -10.01 10.40
C SER A 69 -0.38 -10.49 8.95
N LEU A 70 -0.99 -9.73 8.03
CA LEU A 70 -0.93 -10.05 6.61
C LEU A 70 0.50 -10.09 6.08
N LEU A 71 1.35 -9.14 6.46
CA LEU A 71 2.75 -9.08 6.01
C LEU A 71 3.60 -10.26 6.49
N SER A 72 3.30 -10.81 7.68
CA SER A 72 3.98 -12.00 8.21
C SER A 72 3.69 -13.27 7.39
N GLN A 73 2.57 -13.31 6.66
CA GLN A 73 2.25 -14.45 5.81
C GLN A 73 3.15 -14.45 4.56
N PRO A 74 3.81 -15.59 4.25
CA PRO A 74 4.70 -15.69 3.10
C PRO A 74 3.94 -15.45 1.80
N LEU A 75 4.54 -14.67 0.90
CA LEU A 75 3.97 -14.42 -0.43
C LEU A 75 4.18 -15.60 -1.39
N ILE A 76 5.14 -16.46 -1.07
CA ILE A 76 5.55 -17.58 -1.90
C ILE A 76 4.74 -18.82 -1.48
N PRO A 77 4.07 -19.52 -2.41
CA PRO A 77 3.33 -20.73 -2.09
C PRO A 77 4.29 -21.83 -1.57
N ARG A 78 3.79 -22.66 -0.65
CA ARG A 78 4.57 -23.80 -0.14
C ARG A 78 4.91 -24.74 -1.29
N GLY A 79 6.17 -25.18 -1.36
CA GLY A 79 6.68 -26.08 -2.40
C GLY A 79 7.45 -25.40 -3.53
N VAL A 80 7.52 -24.07 -3.55
CA VAL A 80 8.35 -23.30 -4.49
C VAL A 80 9.72 -23.04 -3.86
N SER A 81 10.80 -23.50 -4.49
CA SER A 81 12.16 -23.20 -4.04
C SER A 81 12.60 -21.83 -4.54
N THR A 82 13.02 -20.96 -3.64
CA THR A 82 13.66 -19.69 -3.99
C THR A 82 15.10 -19.86 -4.46
N LYS A 83 15.67 -21.07 -4.31
CA LYS A 83 17.06 -21.36 -4.70
C LYS A 83 17.22 -21.50 -6.21
N TYR A 84 16.14 -21.81 -6.94
CA TYR A 84 16.20 -22.11 -8.37
C TYR A 84 15.21 -21.23 -9.14
N LEU A 85 15.70 -20.57 -10.20
CA LEU A 85 14.91 -19.69 -11.06
C LEU A 85 13.71 -20.41 -11.70
N THR A 86 13.85 -21.69 -11.99
CA THR A 86 12.83 -22.56 -12.62
C THR A 86 11.78 -23.07 -11.63
N SER A 87 12.06 -23.02 -10.33
CA SER A 87 11.16 -23.51 -9.28
C SER A 87 10.18 -22.45 -8.79
N GLY A 88 10.31 -21.21 -9.29
CA GLY A 88 9.54 -20.03 -8.90
C GLY A 88 8.06 -20.04 -9.32
N ILE A 89 7.34 -18.99 -8.89
CA ILE A 89 5.94 -18.74 -9.28
C ILE A 89 5.84 -18.52 -10.81
N VAL A 90 6.89 -17.92 -11.40
CA VAL A 90 7.01 -17.72 -12.84
C VAL A 90 7.80 -18.91 -13.42
N ARG A 91 7.08 -19.93 -13.86
CA ARG A 91 7.67 -21.20 -14.38
C ARG A 91 8.64 -21.01 -15.54
N ASP A 92 8.42 -19.97 -16.33
CA ASP A 92 9.11 -19.64 -17.58
C ASP A 92 10.10 -18.46 -17.38
N LEU A 93 10.47 -18.16 -16.13
CA LEU A 93 11.38 -17.04 -15.83
C LEU A 93 12.77 -17.25 -16.42
N ALA A 94 13.30 -18.47 -16.34
CA ALA A 94 14.61 -18.80 -16.91
C ALA A 94 14.62 -18.57 -18.42
N ASP A 95 13.60 -19.03 -19.13
CA ASP A 95 13.48 -18.88 -20.58
C ASP A 95 13.36 -17.40 -20.98
N ARG A 96 12.60 -16.60 -20.21
CA ARG A 96 12.48 -15.13 -20.44
C ARG A 96 13.77 -14.36 -20.21
N LEU A 97 14.66 -14.88 -19.37
CA LEU A 97 15.96 -14.26 -19.13
C LEU A 97 16.99 -14.66 -20.19
N LEU A 98 16.72 -15.71 -20.97
CA LEU A 98 17.56 -16.11 -22.10
C LEU A 98 17.11 -15.47 -23.42
N ASP A 99 15.85 -15.02 -23.49
CA ASP A 99 15.30 -14.35 -24.67
C ASP A 99 15.84 -12.91 -24.81
N GLU A 100 16.63 -12.67 -25.86
CA GLU A 100 17.21 -11.35 -26.14
C GLU A 100 16.16 -10.23 -26.28
N SER A 101 14.94 -10.59 -26.71
CA SER A 101 13.85 -9.62 -26.89
C SER A 101 13.29 -9.07 -25.56
N SER A 102 13.51 -9.78 -24.46
CA SER A 102 13.08 -9.44 -23.09
C SER A 102 14.02 -8.43 -22.42
N HIS A 103 15.26 -8.31 -22.89
CA HIS A 103 16.30 -7.44 -22.30
C HIS A 103 16.09 -5.95 -22.52
N ASN A 104 15.28 -5.56 -23.50
CA ASN A 104 15.10 -4.15 -23.89
C ASN A 104 13.94 -3.45 -23.15
N SER A 105 13.43 -4.05 -22.07
CA SER A 105 12.37 -3.47 -21.25
C SER A 105 12.93 -2.88 -19.95
N ALA A 106 12.24 -1.89 -19.39
CA ALA A 106 12.64 -1.27 -18.11
C ALA A 106 12.66 -2.27 -16.93
N ILE A 107 12.10 -3.47 -17.11
CA ILE A 107 12.01 -4.52 -16.08
C ILE A 107 12.47 -5.84 -16.68
N LEU A 108 13.63 -6.32 -16.24
CA LEU A 108 14.22 -7.57 -16.71
C LEU A 108 13.30 -8.78 -16.43
N GLY A 109 13.15 -9.67 -17.43
CA GLY A 109 12.35 -10.91 -17.31
C GLY A 109 10.84 -10.73 -17.53
N VAL A 110 10.42 -9.56 -18.00
CA VAL A 110 9.04 -9.27 -18.40
C VAL A 110 8.85 -9.55 -19.90
N LYS A 111 7.78 -10.26 -20.25
CA LYS A 111 7.42 -10.47 -21.65
C LYS A 111 6.85 -9.19 -22.24
N ASN A 112 7.39 -8.76 -23.38
CA ASN A 112 6.79 -7.73 -24.20
C ASN A 112 5.58 -8.31 -24.96
N THR A 113 4.43 -8.46 -24.28
CA THR A 113 3.18 -8.87 -24.94
C THR A 113 2.45 -7.64 -25.47
N LYS A 114 1.88 -7.75 -26.68
CA LYS A 114 0.93 -6.75 -27.19
C LYS A 114 -0.47 -7.07 -26.66
N ALA A 115 -1.32 -6.06 -26.53
CA ALA A 115 -2.71 -6.23 -26.09
C ALA A 115 -3.48 -7.28 -26.93
N THR A 116 -3.12 -7.45 -28.20
CA THR A 116 -3.68 -8.47 -29.10
C THR A 116 -3.32 -9.90 -28.70
N ASP A 117 -2.14 -10.11 -28.11
CA ASP A 117 -1.64 -11.42 -27.71
C ASP A 117 -2.29 -11.88 -26.39
N ASP A 118 -2.50 -10.93 -25.48
CA ASP A 118 -3.19 -11.18 -24.21
C ASP A 118 -4.63 -11.69 -24.43
N LEU A 119 -5.36 -11.10 -25.40
CA LEU A 119 -6.71 -11.54 -25.75
C LEU A 119 -6.75 -12.96 -26.36
N ARG A 120 -5.70 -13.36 -27.08
CA ARG A 120 -5.60 -14.70 -27.68
C ARG A 120 -5.34 -15.78 -26.64
N SER A 121 -4.55 -15.48 -25.61
CA SER A 121 -4.23 -16.44 -24.55
C SER A 121 -5.46 -16.88 -23.74
N LYS A 122 -6.43 -15.98 -23.51
CA LYS A 122 -7.65 -16.22 -22.75
C LYS A 122 -8.64 -17.19 -23.42
N LYS A 123 -8.58 -17.35 -24.75
CA LYS A 123 -9.45 -18.28 -25.50
C LYS A 123 -9.05 -19.76 -25.35
N LYS A 124 -7.81 -20.06 -24.94
CA LYS A 124 -7.29 -21.45 -24.89
C LYS A 124 -7.64 -22.21 -23.61
N THR A 125 -8.23 -21.58 -22.60
CA THR A 125 -8.43 -22.15 -21.26
C THR A 125 -9.87 -22.57 -20.94
N ILE A 126 -10.68 -22.94 -21.94
CA ILE A 126 -11.99 -23.56 -21.70
C ILE A 126 -11.80 -25.09 -21.77
N PRO A 127 -11.76 -25.82 -20.65
CA PRO A 127 -11.86 -27.26 -20.69
C PRO A 127 -13.34 -27.66 -20.92
N LEU A 128 -13.55 -28.69 -21.74
CA LEU A 128 -14.81 -29.45 -21.83
C LEU A 128 -14.98 -30.31 -20.58
#